data_AF-A0A397G136-F1
#
_entry.id   AF-A0A397G136-F1
#
_cell.length_a   1.000
_cell.length_b   1.000
_cell.length_c   1.000
_cell.angle_alpha   90.00
_cell.angle_beta   90.00
_cell.angle_gamma   90.00
#
_symmetry.space_group_name_H-M   'P 1'
#
loop_
_entity.id
_entity.type
_entity.pdbx_description
1 polymer ?
#
loop_
_entity_poly.entity_id
_entity_poly.type
_entity_poly.pdbx_seq_one_letter_code
_entity_poly.pdbx_strand_id
1 'polypeptide(L)'
;LVHRRLQGNCLQDRRTFAVCHGDEPCPPCEEPCDVQCGHSKCTSKCREPCIPCAEERCFSRCPHSACTMPCAAPCNHIPCSKRCDQKLQCGHQ
;
A
#
# COMPACT_ATOMS: atom_id res chain seq x y z
N LEU A 1 11.52 4.00 -1.65
CA LEU A 1 10.15 3.83 -1.12
C LEU A 1 9.74 5.12 -0.40
N VAL A 2 9.40 6.15 -1.17
CA VAL A 2 8.78 7.36 -0.63
C VAL A 2 7.35 7.32 -1.16
N HIS A 3 6.42 6.75 -0.38
CA HIS A 3 5.01 6.90 -0.69
C HIS A 3 4.71 8.41 -0.60
N ARG A 4 4.53 9.07 -1.75
CA ARG A 4 3.88 10.39 -1.83
C ARG A 4 2.47 10.20 -1.29
N ARG A 5 2.29 10.38 0.03
CA ARG A 5 0.97 10.50 0.64
C ARG A 5 0.43 11.86 0.20
N LEU A 6 -0.44 11.85 -0.80
CA LEU A 6 -1.29 12.98 -1.14
C LEU A 6 -2.30 13.09 0.00
N GLN A 7 -2.05 13.96 0.96
CA GLN A 7 -3.03 14.32 1.98
C GLN A 7 -4.03 15.27 1.33
N GLY A 8 -5.06 14.69 0.72
CA GLY A 8 -6.04 15.46 -0.04
C GLY A 8 -5.39 16.33 -1.11
N ASN A 9 -6.12 17.35 -1.53
CA ASN A 9 -5.81 18.21 -2.67
C ASN A 9 -4.61 19.16 -2.38
N CYS A 10 -3.89 18.96 -1.28
CA CYS A 10 -2.66 19.69 -0.96
C CYS A 10 -1.49 19.12 -1.75
N LEU A 11 -1.43 19.50 -3.01
CA LEU A 11 -0.19 19.50 -3.77
C LEU A 11 0.73 20.54 -3.11
N GLN A 12 1.69 20.09 -2.30
CA GLN A 12 2.91 20.87 -2.13
C GLN A 12 3.64 20.86 -3.48
N ASP A 13 3.14 21.70 -4.38
CA ASP A 13 3.67 21.90 -5.70
C ASP A 13 5.03 22.58 -5.54
N ARG A 14 6.12 21.82 -5.74
CA ARG A 14 7.50 22.35 -5.74
C ARG A 14 7.74 23.41 -6.84
N ARG A 15 6.72 23.86 -7.56
CA ARG A 15 6.78 24.86 -8.63
C ARG A 15 6.18 26.21 -8.23
N THR A 16 5.37 26.30 -7.18
CA THR A 16 4.83 27.57 -6.67
C THR A 16 4.74 27.59 -5.16
N PHE A 17 5.29 28.63 -4.52
CA PHE A 17 5.34 28.83 -3.07
C PHE A 17 3.99 29.27 -2.48
N ALA A 18 2.86 28.77 -3.00
CA ALA A 18 1.55 29.10 -2.45
C ALA A 18 1.32 28.28 -1.17
N VAL A 19 1.27 28.96 -0.03
CA VAL A 19 0.94 28.35 1.26
C VAL A 19 -0.57 28.19 1.32
N CYS A 20 -1.07 26.95 1.33
CA CYS A 20 -2.51 26.69 1.28
C CYS A 20 -3.28 27.16 2.52
N HIS A 21 -2.64 27.24 3.69
CA HIS A 21 -3.29 27.47 5.00
C HIS A 21 -2.51 28.42 5.94
N GLY A 22 -1.54 29.19 5.41
CA GLY A 22 -0.66 30.02 6.25
C GLY A 22 0.11 29.20 7.30
N ASP A 23 0.04 29.64 8.56
CA ASP A 23 0.65 28.97 9.73
C ASP A 23 -0.24 27.89 10.36
N GLU A 24 -1.48 27.71 9.88
CA GLU A 24 -2.37 26.69 10.42
C GLU A 24 -1.90 25.28 10.01
N PRO A 25 -1.90 24.30 10.95
CA PRO A 25 -1.55 22.94 10.61
C PRO A 25 -2.57 22.40 9.58
N CYS A 26 -2.07 21.59 8.63
CA CYS A 26 -2.95 20.95 7.65
C CYS A 26 -4.06 20.18 8.38
N PRO A 27 -5.33 20.32 7.95
CA PRO A 27 -6.41 19.55 8.52
C PRO A 27 -6.16 18.04 8.33
N PRO A 28 -6.60 17.19 9.27
CA PRO A 28 -6.42 15.75 9.14
C PRO A 28 -7.18 15.22 7.92
N CYS A 29 -6.56 14.27 7.22
CA CYS A 29 -7.15 13.69 6.01
C CYS A 29 -8.47 12.97 6.30
N GLU A 30 -9.52 13.30 5.54
CA GLU A 30 -10.86 12.70 5.66
C GLU A 30 -11.16 11.67 4.57
N GLU A 31 -10.26 11.53 3.58
CA GLU A 31 -10.38 10.56 2.50
C GLU A 31 -10.32 9.12 3.02
N PRO A 32 -10.89 8.14 2.28
CA PRO A 32 -10.71 6.73 2.57
C PRO A 32 -9.23 6.34 2.61
N CYS A 33 -8.86 5.42 3.50
CA CYS A 33 -7.50 4.94 3.57
C CYS A 33 -7.12 4.12 2.33
N ASP A 34 -5.96 4.42 1.73
CA ASP A 34 -5.41 3.70 0.57
C ASP A 34 -4.64 2.42 0.93
N VAL A 35 -4.49 2.11 2.23
CA VAL A 35 -3.78 0.91 2.67
C VAL A 35 -4.59 -0.33 2.32
N GLN A 36 -3.98 -1.23 1.56
CA GLN A 36 -4.56 -2.52 1.17
C GLN A 36 -3.48 -3.58 0.97
N CYS A 37 -3.88 -4.83 1.09
CA CYS A 37 -3.10 -6.00 0.69
C CYS A 37 -3.94 -6.86 -0.27
N GLY A 38 -3.39 -7.96 -0.76
CA GLY A 38 -4.13 -8.89 -1.62
C GLY A 38 -5.31 -9.60 -0.92
N HIS A 39 -5.47 -9.46 0.39
CA HIS A 39 -6.57 -10.06 1.16
C HIS A 39 -7.67 -9.07 1.53
N SER A 40 -7.29 -7.84 1.89
CA SER A 40 -8.23 -6.85 2.43
C SER A 40 -7.79 -5.42 2.12
N LYS A 41 -8.79 -4.53 2.09
CA LYS A 41 -8.63 -3.08 1.98
C LYS A 41 -9.10 -2.43 3.28
N CYS A 42 -8.35 -1.45 3.77
CA CYS A 42 -8.75 -0.67 4.94
C CYS A 42 -10.03 0.13 4.65
N THR A 43 -10.98 0.10 5.58
CA THR A 43 -12.27 0.81 5.45
C THR A 43 -12.34 2.10 6.27
N SER A 44 -11.31 2.38 7.07
CA SER A 44 -11.20 3.57 7.91
C SER A 44 -10.83 4.82 7.10
N LYS A 45 -11.02 6.00 7.70
CA LYS A 45 -10.47 7.25 7.16
C LYS A 45 -8.95 7.26 7.27
N CYS A 46 -8.27 8.00 6.39
CA CYS A 46 -6.82 8.10 6.38
C CYS A 46 -6.20 8.56 7.73
N ARG A 47 -6.91 9.43 8.48
CA ARG A 47 -6.49 9.89 9.81
C ARG A 47 -6.64 8.84 10.92
N GLU A 48 -7.41 7.78 10.68
CA GLU A 48 -7.70 6.76 11.68
C GLU A 48 -6.63 5.65 11.64
N PRO A 49 -6.32 5.04 12.80
CA PRO A 49 -5.37 3.93 12.84
C PRO A 49 -5.89 2.74 12.02
N CYS A 50 -5.04 2.19 11.17
CA CYS A 50 -5.37 1.01 10.37
C CYS A 50 -5.36 -0.25 11.24
N ILE A 51 -6.37 -1.10 11.08
CA ILE A 51 -6.36 -2.45 11.63
C ILE A 51 -5.50 -3.33 10.70
N PRO A 52 -4.41 -3.95 11.20
CA PRO A 52 -3.57 -4.81 10.38
C PRO A 52 -4.33 -6.05 9.89
N CYS A 53 -3.96 -6.58 8.73
CA CYS A 53 -4.56 -7.80 8.18
C CYS A 53 -4.25 -9.02 9.08
N ALA A 54 -5.30 -9.74 9.48
CA ALA A 54 -5.20 -10.90 10.37
C ALA A 54 -4.99 -12.24 9.64
N GLU A 55 -4.78 -12.23 8.32
CA GLU A 55 -4.53 -13.46 7.57
C GLU A 55 -3.18 -14.08 7.94
N GLU A 56 -3.22 -15.37 8.31
CA GLU A 56 -2.07 -16.17 8.76
C GLU A 56 -1.00 -16.35 7.67
N ARG A 57 -1.37 -16.19 6.40
CA ARG A 57 -0.48 -16.34 5.24
C ARG A 57 -0.56 -15.12 4.37
N CYS A 58 0.57 -14.48 4.09
CA CYS A 58 0.65 -13.39 3.13
C CYS A 58 0.19 -13.82 1.71
N PHE A 59 -0.30 -12.84 0.94
CA PHE A 59 -0.74 -13.05 -0.45
C PHE A 59 0.44 -13.36 -1.38
N SER A 60 1.64 -12.89 -1.04
CA SER A 60 2.83 -13.01 -1.88
C SER A 60 3.25 -14.47 -2.08
N ARG A 61 3.08 -14.95 -3.30
CA ARG A 61 3.45 -16.31 -3.72
C ARG A 61 3.63 -16.40 -5.23
N CYS A 62 4.37 -17.40 -5.65
CA CYS A 62 4.37 -17.93 -7.00
C CYS A 62 4.28 -19.47 -6.92
N PRO A 63 4.15 -20.19 -8.05
CA PRO A 63 4.18 -21.66 -8.05
C PRO A 63 5.44 -22.29 -7.46
N HIS A 64 6.55 -21.55 -7.35
CA HIS A 64 7.83 -22.07 -6.86
C HIS A 64 8.10 -21.81 -5.38
N SER A 65 7.51 -20.76 -4.82
CA SER A 65 7.72 -20.34 -3.43
C SER A 65 6.56 -19.50 -2.95
N ALA A 66 6.31 -19.51 -1.64
CA ALA A 66 5.28 -18.70 -1.02
C ALA A 66 5.80 -18.08 0.26
N CYS A 67 5.28 -16.91 0.61
CA CYS A 67 5.48 -16.35 1.94
C CYS A 67 4.91 -17.30 3.00
N THR A 68 5.63 -17.47 4.11
CA THR A 68 5.17 -18.28 5.24
C THR A 68 4.78 -17.43 6.45
N MET A 69 4.94 -16.11 6.35
CA MET A 69 4.63 -15.18 7.41
C MET A 69 3.16 -14.73 7.36
N PRO A 70 2.57 -14.37 8.52
CA PRO A 70 1.32 -13.63 8.58
C PRO A 70 1.35 -12.37 7.73
N CYS A 71 0.22 -11.96 7.19
CA CYS A 71 0.14 -10.86 6.24
C CYS A 71 0.62 -9.51 6.81
N ALA A 72 0.42 -9.27 8.11
CA ALA A 72 0.88 -8.07 8.80
C ALA A 72 2.32 -8.15 9.34
N ALA A 73 2.98 -9.30 9.22
CA ALA A 73 4.37 -9.47 9.62
C ALA A 73 5.34 -9.13 8.47
N PRO A 74 6.62 -8.84 8.75
CA PRO A 74 7.63 -8.65 7.70
C PRO A 74 7.65 -9.84 6.73
N CYS A 75 7.49 -9.54 5.44
CA CYS A 75 7.39 -10.56 4.40
C CYS A 75 8.75 -11.26 4.19
N ASN A 76 8.73 -12.61 4.09
CA ASN A 76 9.92 -13.42 3.80
C ASN A 76 9.90 -14.02 2.39
N HIS A 77 8.96 -13.62 1.53
CA HIS A 77 8.91 -14.12 0.15
C HIS A 77 9.97 -13.43 -0.71
N ILE A 78 10.99 -14.19 -1.07
CA ILE A 78 12.05 -13.76 -1.98
C ILE A 78 11.62 -14.11 -3.41
N PRO A 79 11.59 -13.15 -4.36
CA PRO A 79 11.32 -13.45 -5.76
C PRO A 79 12.28 -14.51 -6.30
N CYS A 80 11.75 -15.61 -6.84
CA CYS A 80 12.57 -16.64 -7.44
C CYS A 80 13.06 -16.24 -8.85
N SER A 81 14.23 -16.74 -9.26
CA SER A 81 14.77 -16.57 -10.62
C SER A 81 14.26 -17.62 -11.62
N LYS A 82 13.41 -18.55 -11.19
CA LYS A 82 12.84 -19.59 -12.05
C LYS A 82 11.79 -18.99 -12.97
N ARG A 83 11.81 -19.36 -14.25
CA ARG A 83 10.76 -19.00 -15.21
C ARG A 83 9.43 -19.55 -14.71
N CYS A 84 8.46 -18.67 -14.49
CA CYS A 84 7.14 -19.04 -13.99
C CYS A 84 6.27 -19.56 -15.14
N ASP A 85 5.57 -20.67 -14.96
CA ASP A 85 4.61 -21.20 -15.95
C ASP A 85 3.20 -20.61 -15.81
N GLN A 86 2.99 -19.70 -14.86
CA GLN A 86 1.73 -19.03 -14.66
C GLN A 86 1.49 -17.99 -15.75
N LYS A 87 0.39 -18.12 -16.49
CA LYS A 87 -0.09 -17.09 -17.41
C LYS A 87 -0.98 -16.10 -16.65
N LEU A 88 -0.63 -14.82 -16.72
CA LEU A 88 -1.44 -13.74 -16.18
C LEU A 88 -2.65 -13.47 -17.08
N GLN A 89 -3.72 -12.88 -16.51
CA GLN A 89 -4.92 -12.51 -17.28
C GLN A 89 -4.61 -11.53 -18.42
N CYS A 90 -3.55 -10.73 -18.29
CA CYS A 90 -3.06 -9.84 -19.33
C CYS A 90 -2.26 -10.56 -20.44
N GLY A 91 -2.21 -11.90 -20.45
CA GLY A 91 -1.54 -12.72 -21.47
C GLY A 91 -0.04 -12.92 -21.28
N HIS A 92 0.57 -12.25 -20.31
CA HIS A 92 2.00 -12.33 -20.03
C HIS A 92 2.37 -13.56 -19.18
N GLN A 93 3.63 -13.96 -19.29
CA GLN A 93 4.30 -15.02 -18.51
C GLN A 93 5.64 -14.50 -18.00
#